data_AF-A0A427SVF5-F1
#
_entry.id   AF-A0A427SVF5-F1
#
_cell.length_a   1.000
_cell.length_b   1.000
_cell.length_c   1.000
_cell.angle_alpha   90.00
_cell.angle_beta   90.00
_cell.angle_gamma   90.00
#
_symmetry.space_group_name_H-M   'P 1'
#
loop_
_entity.id
_entity.type
_entity.pdbx_description
1 polymer ?
#
loop_
_entity_poly.entity_id
_entity_poly.type
_entity_poly.pdbx_seq_one_letter_code
_entity_poly.pdbx_strand_id
1 'polypeptide(L)' 'MSAPERTSLEHHLAETRYPCGRDELLRRAAASGGGDSVLGPLGGLPDGDRYDDFDAVWEAVSAKHIGGAP' A
#
# COMPACT_ATOMS: atom_id res chain seq x y z
N MET A 1 -14.58 6.82 -5.94
CA MET A 1 -13.70 5.69 -5.55
C MET A 1 -13.72 5.66 -4.03
N SER A 2 -14.13 4.54 -3.42
CA SER A 2 -14.12 4.38 -1.96
C SER A 2 -12.67 4.40 -1.46
N ALA A 3 -12.43 5.05 -0.31
CA ALA A 3 -11.11 5.05 0.31
C ALA A 3 -10.61 3.60 0.53
N PRO A 4 -9.30 3.33 0.40
CA PRO A 4 -8.77 2.03 0.77
C PRO A 4 -9.11 1.76 2.24
N GLU A 5 -9.69 0.60 2.52
CA GLU A 5 -9.99 0.21 3.90
C GLU A 5 -8.68 -0.28 4.55
N ARG A 6 -8.22 0.39 5.62
CA ARG A 6 -6.98 0.03 6.34
C ARG A 6 -6.90 -1.45 6.63
N THR A 7 -7.99 -2.04 7.12
CA THR A 7 -8.08 -3.47 7.44
C THR A 7 -7.88 -4.37 6.22
N SER A 8 -8.37 -3.97 5.04
CA SER A 8 -8.18 -4.74 3.81
C SER A 8 -6.71 -4.70 3.39
N LEU A 9 -6.09 -3.52 3.40
CA LEU A 9 -4.66 -3.38 3.10
C LEU A 9 -3.79 -4.17 4.09
N GLU A 10 -4.12 -4.12 5.38
CA GLU A 10 -3.43 -4.87 6.45
C GLU A 10 -3.52 -6.37 6.21
N HIS A 11 -4.71 -6.88 5.89
CA HIS A 11 -4.92 -8.29 5.58
C HIS A 11 -4.06 -8.75 4.39
N HIS A 12 -4.01 -7.96 3.31
CA HIS A 12 -3.24 -8.30 2.11
C HIS A 12 -1.73 -8.19 2.29
N LEU A 13 -1.27 -7.40 3.26
CA LEU A 13 0.14 -7.19 3.57
C LEU A 13 0.62 -7.94 4.82
N ALA A 14 -0.24 -8.75 5.46
CA ALA A 14 0.06 -9.39 6.74
C ALA A 14 1.35 -10.22 6.76
N GLU A 15 1.72 -10.83 5.62
CA GLU A 15 2.94 -11.63 5.48
C GLU A 15 4.15 -10.85 4.93
N THR A 16 4.02 -9.53 4.80
CA THR A 16 5.10 -8.68 4.29
C THR A 16 6.20 -8.55 5.32
N ARG A 17 7.44 -8.73 4.86
CA ARG A 17 8.62 -8.53 5.71
C ARG A 17 9.13 -7.11 5.51
N TYR A 18 8.93 -6.30 6.53
CA TYR A 18 9.51 -4.97 6.61
C TYR A 18 10.97 -5.03 7.12
N PRO A 19 11.84 -4.08 6.75
CA PRO A 19 11.56 -2.93 5.91
C PRO A 19 11.64 -3.26 4.40
N CYS A 20 10.63 -2.84 3.62
CA CYS A 20 10.47 -3.18 2.21
C CYS A 20 10.15 -1.98 1.31
N GLY A 21 10.29 -2.16 -0.01
CA GLY A 21 9.93 -1.13 -1.00
C GLY A 21 8.61 -1.45 -1.71
N ARG A 22 8.17 -0.52 -2.58
CA ARG A 22 6.91 -0.62 -3.33
C ARG A 22 6.74 -1.95 -4.08
N ASP A 23 7.79 -2.45 -4.71
CA ASP A 23 7.71 -3.68 -5.50
C ASP A 23 7.35 -4.91 -4.65
N GLU A 24 7.88 -5.00 -3.42
CA GLU A 24 7.53 -6.11 -2.51
C GLU A 24 6.09 -5.95 -2.02
N LEU A 25 5.63 -4.73 -1.71
CA LEU A 25 4.24 -4.47 -1.35
C LEU A 25 3.27 -4.90 -2.46
N LEU A 26 3.57 -4.51 -3.71
CA LEU A 26 2.78 -4.91 -4.88
C LEU A 26 2.78 -6.43 -5.08
N ARG A 27 3.95 -7.06 -4.97
CA ARG A 27 4.08 -8.51 -5.10
C ARG A 27 3.28 -9.24 -4.02
N ARG A 28 3.30 -8.76 -2.78
CA ARG A 28 2.58 -9.36 -1.64
C ARG A 28 1.07 -9.17 -1.76
N ALA A 29 0.63 -7.96 -2.06
CA ALA A 29 -0.77 -7.68 -2.31
C ALA A 29 -1.30 -8.53 -3.48
N ALA A 30 -0.56 -8.68 -4.57
CA ALA A 30 -0.97 -9.54 -5.69
C ALA A 30 -1.00 -11.02 -5.29
N ALA A 31 -0.02 -11.50 -4.53
CA ALA A 31 0.03 -12.87 -4.04
C ALA A 31 -1.12 -13.23 -3.09
N SER A 32 -1.62 -12.26 -2.32
CA SER A 32 -2.78 -12.41 -1.44
C SER A 32 -4.12 -12.15 -2.14
N GLY A 33 -4.13 -11.98 -3.47
CA GLY A 33 -5.34 -11.76 -4.26
C GLY A 33 -5.90 -10.33 -4.18
N GLY A 34 -5.10 -9.36 -3.75
CA GLY A 34 -5.45 -7.94 -3.77
C GLY A 34 -5.71 -7.46 -5.19
N GLY A 35 -6.88 -6.85 -5.41
CA GLY A 35 -7.26 -6.24 -6.68
C GLY A 35 -6.89 -4.76 -6.76
N ASP A 36 -7.49 -4.04 -7.71
CA ASP A 36 -7.22 -2.63 -7.98
C ASP A 36 -7.42 -1.71 -6.77
N SER A 37 -8.30 -2.08 -5.83
CA SER A 37 -8.53 -1.36 -4.58
C SER A 37 -7.32 -1.36 -3.64
N VAL A 38 -6.40 -2.31 -3.81
CA VAL A 38 -5.19 -2.49 -3.00
C VAL A 38 -3.95 -2.20 -3.82
N LEU A 39 -3.87 -2.76 -5.03
CA LEU A 39 -2.73 -2.57 -5.94
C LEU A 39 -2.65 -1.15 -6.50
N GLY A 40 -3.79 -0.49 -6.75
CA GLY A 40 -3.81 0.89 -7.25
C GLY A 40 -3.13 1.87 -6.30
N PRO A 41 -3.55 1.94 -5.02
CA PRO A 41 -2.90 2.80 -4.03
C PRO A 41 -1.41 2.47 -3.81
N LEU A 42 -1.06 1.18 -3.73
CA LEU A 42 0.33 0.75 -3.58
C LEU A 42 1.19 1.10 -4.81
N GLY A 43 0.64 0.96 -6.02
CA GLY A 43 1.32 1.31 -7.26
C GLY A 43 1.59 2.80 -7.41
N GLY A 44 0.81 3.63 -6.72
CA GLY A 44 1.02 5.08 -6.67
C GLY A 44 2.16 5.53 -5.76
N LEU A 45 2.70 4.64 -4.90
CA LEU A 45 3.80 4.96 -3.99
C LEU A 45 5.11 5.28 -4.73
N PRO A 46 6.04 6.05 -4.16
CA PRO A 46 7.37 6.26 -4.75
C PRO A 46 8.17 4.96 -4.82
N ASP A 47 8.89 4.76 -5.93
CA ASP A 47 9.76 3.57 -6.11
C ASP A 47 10.97 3.53 -5.18
N GLY A 48 11.48 4.71 -4.80
CA GLY A 48 12.70 4.86 -4.01
C GLY A 48 12.49 4.78 -2.50
N ASP A 49 11.25 4.77 -2.04
CA ASP A 49 10.95 4.81 -0.61
C ASP A 49 11.04 3.42 0.01
N ARG A 50 11.52 3.39 1.25
CA ARG A 50 11.55 2.19 2.09
C ARG A 50 10.56 2.38 3.22
N TYR A 51 9.64 1.42 3.37
CA TYR A 51 8.63 1.41 4.41
C TYR A 51 9.09 0.50 5.54
N ASP A 52 9.15 1.07 6.75
CA ASP A 52 9.66 0.39 7.94
C ASP A 52 8.66 -0.55 8.60
N ASP A 53 7.37 -0.30 8.40
CA ASP A 53 6.25 -1.09 8.90
C ASP A 53 4.98 -0.80 8.09
N PHE A 54 3.89 -1.45 8.48
CA PHE A 54 2.58 -1.25 7.88
C PHE A 54 2.04 0.18 8.07
N ASP A 55 2.31 0.82 9.20
CA ASP A 55 1.81 2.17 9.46
C ASP A 55 2.46 3.18 8.51
N ALA A 56 3.76 3.04 8.22
CA ALA A 56 4.45 3.85 7.20
C ALA A 56 3.83 3.68 5.80
N VAL A 57 3.41 2.46 5.44
CA VAL A 57 2.69 2.20 4.17
C VAL A 57 1.31 2.87 4.20
N TRP A 58 0.57 2.70 5.29
CA TRP A 58 -0.77 3.27 5.46
C TRP A 58 -0.76 4.79 5.38
N GLU A 59 0.20 5.44 6.04
CA GLU A 59 0.38 6.90 5.98
C GLU A 59 0.69 7.36 4.55
N ALA A 60 1.59 6.67 3.84
CA ALA A 60 1.93 7.04 2.46
C ALA A 60 0.77 6.86 1.48
N VAL A 61 -0.01 5.79 1.63
CA VAL A 61 -1.23 5.53 0.85
C VAL A 61 -2.32 6.56 1.18
N SER A 62 -2.51 6.86 2.47
CA SER A 62 -3.52 7.82 2.94
C SER A 62 -3.18 9.25 2.53
N ALA A 63 -1.91 9.65 2.64
CA ALA A 63 -1.43 10.96 2.20
C ALA A 63 -1.68 11.19 0.70
N LYS A 64 -1.55 10.14 -0.13
CA LYS A 64 -1.89 10.21 -1.56
C LYS A 64 -3.38 10.28 -1.84
N HIS A 65 -4.21 9.67 -0.99
CA HIS A 65 -5.66 9.80 -1.11
C HIS A 65 -6.15 11.21 -0.75
N ILE A 66 -5.52 11.86 0.23
CA ILE A 66 -5.86 13.23 0.66
C ILE A 66 -5.19 14.30 -0.23
N GLY A 67 -4.01 14.01 -0.80
CA GLY A 67 -3.25 14.93 -1.66
C GLY A 67 -3.73 15.05 -3.11
N GLY A 68 -4.87 14.46 -3.46
CA GLY A 68 -5.49 14.61 -4.78
C GLY A 68 -6.32 15.89 -4.90
N ALA A 69 -5.68 17.06 -4.92
CA ALA A 69 -6.18 18.32 -5.52
C ALA A 69 -5.06 19.39 -5.51
N PRO A 70 -5.00 20.32 -6.48
CA PRO A 70 -6.02 20.68 -7.49
C PRO A 70 -5.82 20.09 -8.89
#